data_AF-A0AAD7B488-F1
#
_entry.id   AF-A0AAD7B488-F1
#
_cell.length_a   1.000
_cell.length_b   1.000
_cell.length_c   1.000
_cell.angle_alpha   90.00
_cell.angle_beta   90.00
_cell.angle_gamma   90.00
#
_symmetry.space_group_name_H-M   'P 1'
#
loop_
_entity.id
_entity.type
_entity.pdbx_description
1 polymer ?
#
loop_
_entity_poly.entity_id
_entity_poly.type
_entity_poly.pdbx_seq_one_letter_code
_entity_poly.pdbx_strand_id
1 'polypeptide(L)'
;MSLKLPDFPLDVLLEVAKELDLSDSLHLAATCTACAAVLDSPSFWIECLRRMEEIHRRPIPCTPGTDLTVLPLDKLRDVAVHAYKLRKNWASDSALPVTIHSYYIAGESDPSHILPIEGTHMILIVFYRSLACLNTTTGEYLANCDRDPTFEGCSPLFYSAGMCCVAFACYNDVGKELALAVFNVDYGDLEAVTVSSTFSRSWPYPERIRIECVIANENTLGVVGSMDGEGPALFYCRTSDPGLYMHV
;
A
#
# COMPACT_ATOMS: atom_id res chain seq x y z
N MET A 1 38.19 -6.80 38.53
CA MET A 1 37.14 -7.72 38.04
C MET A 1 36.83 -7.31 36.61
N SER A 2 36.90 -8.24 35.65
CA SER A 2 36.46 -7.99 34.27
C SER A 2 35.00 -8.40 34.19
N LEU A 3 34.12 -7.45 33.89
CA LEU A 3 32.71 -7.72 33.58
C LEU A 3 32.65 -8.44 32.23
N LYS A 4 31.91 -9.55 32.18
CA LYS A 4 31.65 -10.27 30.93
C LYS A 4 30.26 -9.91 30.42
N LEU A 5 30.08 -10.03 29.10
CA LEU A 5 28.81 -9.74 28.44
C LEU A 5 27.58 -10.47 29.04
N PRO A 6 27.68 -11.76 29.46
CA PRO A 6 26.56 -12.46 30.10
C PRO A 6 26.18 -11.94 31.49
N ASP A 7 27.03 -11.10 32.10
CA ASP A 7 26.76 -10.54 33.43
C ASP A 7 25.83 -9.32 33.38
N PHE A 8 25.53 -8.81 32.16
CA PHE A 8 24.65 -7.66 31.99
C PHE A 8 23.17 -8.05 32.03
N PRO A 9 22.31 -7.21 32.65
CA PRO A 9 20.86 -7.34 32.58
C PRO A 9 20.33 -7.34 31.14
N LEU A 10 19.20 -8.03 30.91
CA LEU A 10 18.59 -8.19 29.58
C LEU A 10 18.19 -6.85 28.94
N ASP A 11 17.74 -5.88 29.72
CA ASP A 11 17.41 -4.53 29.28
C ASP A 11 18.64 -3.77 28.74
N VAL A 12 19.82 -3.95 29.36
CA VAL A 12 21.07 -3.39 28.84
C VAL A 12 21.48 -4.07 27.53
N LEU A 13 21.36 -5.40 27.47
CA LEU A 13 21.64 -6.15 26.24
C LEU A 13 20.69 -5.76 25.10
N LEU A 14 19.41 -5.53 25.41
CA LEU A 14 18.42 -5.00 24.48
C LEU A 14 18.86 -3.62 23.98
N GLU A 15 19.25 -2.71 24.86
CA GLU A 15 19.67 -1.36 24.48
C GLU A 15 20.90 -1.39 23.55
N VAL A 16 21.88 -2.26 23.81
CA VAL A 16 23.01 -2.48 22.91
C VAL A 16 22.54 -3.04 21.56
N ALA A 17 21.66 -4.05 21.59
CA ALA A 17 21.19 -4.72 20.37
C ALA A 17 20.35 -3.81 19.47
N LYS A 18 19.71 -2.77 20.03
CA LYS A 18 18.98 -1.75 19.25
C LYS A 18 19.91 -0.94 18.38
N GLU A 19 21.13 -0.65 18.83
CA GLU A 19 22.12 0.15 18.10
C GLU A 19 22.79 -0.59 16.94
N LEU A 20 22.53 -1.89 16.82
CA LEU A 20 23.05 -2.75 15.77
C LEU A 20 22.02 -2.91 14.64
N ASP A 21 22.50 -3.15 13.43
CA ASP A 21 21.60 -3.60 12.36
C ASP A 21 21.14 -5.05 12.63
N LEU A 22 20.10 -5.51 11.93
CA LEU A 22 19.57 -6.86 12.18
C LEU A 22 20.64 -7.94 12.03
N SER A 23 21.57 -7.79 11.08
CA SER A 23 22.64 -8.76 10.86
C SER A 23 23.54 -8.85 12.09
N ASP A 24 24.03 -7.72 12.57
CA ASP A 24 24.92 -7.63 13.71
C ASP A 24 24.23 -8.04 15.02
N SER A 25 22.95 -7.69 15.21
CA SER A 25 22.16 -8.15 16.35
C SER A 25 21.99 -9.67 16.36
N LEU A 26 21.80 -10.30 15.18
CA LEU A 26 21.74 -11.76 15.08
C LEU A 26 23.10 -12.41 15.38
N HIS A 27 24.20 -11.82 14.95
CA HIS A 27 25.54 -12.29 15.32
C HIS A 27 25.80 -12.15 16.82
N LEU A 28 25.39 -11.03 17.43
CA LEU A 28 25.47 -10.80 18.88
C LEU A 28 24.68 -11.88 19.64
N ALA A 29 23.45 -12.16 19.22
CA ALA A 29 22.60 -13.18 19.83
C ALA A 29 23.20 -14.58 19.74
N ALA A 30 23.99 -14.87 18.70
CA ALA A 30 24.67 -16.15 18.53
C ALA A 30 25.91 -16.32 19.45
N THR A 31 26.37 -15.28 20.15
CA THR A 31 27.61 -15.34 20.95
C THR A 31 27.45 -16.12 22.26
N CYS A 32 26.34 -15.96 22.97
CA CYS A 32 26.08 -16.61 24.25
C CYS A 32 24.58 -16.69 24.58
N THR A 33 24.21 -17.51 25.55
CA THR A 33 22.81 -17.74 25.96
C THR A 33 22.12 -16.48 26.50
N ALA A 34 22.85 -15.61 27.20
CA ALA A 34 22.32 -14.33 27.69
C ALA A 34 21.95 -13.39 26.53
N CYS A 35 22.79 -13.32 25.49
CA CYS A 35 22.49 -12.55 24.28
C CYS A 35 21.38 -13.20 23.45
N ALA A 36 21.30 -14.54 23.43
CA ALA A 36 20.23 -15.24 22.73
C ALA A 36 18.83 -14.87 23.28
N ALA A 37 18.72 -14.62 24.59
CA ALA A 37 17.46 -14.20 25.24
C ALA A 37 16.91 -12.86 24.71
N VAL A 38 17.73 -12.04 24.05
CA VAL A 38 17.28 -10.81 23.36
C VAL A 38 16.30 -11.14 22.24
N LEU A 39 16.49 -12.27 21.54
CA LEU A 39 15.64 -12.70 20.41
C LEU A 39 14.25 -13.18 20.85
N ASP A 40 14.05 -13.38 22.15
CA ASP A 40 12.76 -13.77 22.74
C ASP A 40 11.92 -12.55 23.16
N SER A 41 12.45 -11.33 22.99
CA SER A 41 11.76 -10.08 23.31
C SER A 41 11.03 -9.51 22.09
N PRO A 42 9.70 -9.30 22.14
CA PRO A 42 8.96 -8.62 21.07
C PRO A 42 9.49 -7.21 20.79
N SER A 43 9.89 -6.48 21.85
CA SER A 43 10.42 -5.11 21.74
C SER A 43 11.69 -5.03 20.90
N PHE A 44 12.54 -6.07 20.93
CA PHE A 44 13.72 -6.15 20.08
C PHE A 44 13.34 -6.14 18.59
N TRP A 45 12.42 -7.03 18.19
CA TRP A 45 12.03 -7.16 16.79
C TRP A 45 11.28 -5.93 16.27
N ILE A 46 10.40 -5.33 17.09
CA ILE A 46 9.70 -4.09 16.75
C ILE A 46 10.71 -2.97 16.49
N GLU A 47 11.73 -2.84 17.34
CA GLU A 47 12.73 -1.79 17.19
C GLU A 47 13.63 -2.03 15.97
N CYS A 48 14.05 -3.28 15.73
CA CYS A 48 14.76 -3.63 14.51
C CYS A 48 13.96 -3.27 13.25
N LEU A 49 12.65 -3.56 13.23
CA LEU A 49 11.75 -3.22 12.13
C LEU A 49 11.64 -1.70 11.91
N ARG A 50 11.46 -0.93 13.00
CA ARG A 50 11.39 0.53 12.94
C ARG A 50 12.69 1.17 12.45
N ARG A 51 13.84 0.78 13.00
CA ARG A 51 15.15 1.28 12.51
C ARG A 51 15.36 0.90 11.05
N MET A 52 14.95 -0.32 10.69
CA MET A 52 15.00 -0.76 9.30
C MET A 52 14.18 0.18 8.40
N GLU A 53 12.96 0.55 8.78
CA GLU A 53 12.13 1.51 8.04
C GLU A 53 12.79 2.90 7.95
N GLU A 54 13.28 3.42 9.08
CA GLU A 54 13.89 4.74 9.19
C GLU A 54 15.16 4.89 8.35
N ILE A 55 16.12 3.97 8.50
CA ILE A 55 17.44 4.04 7.84
C ILE A 55 17.30 3.95 6.32
N HIS A 56 16.40 3.08 5.84
CA HIS A 56 16.31 2.78 4.42
C HIS A 56 15.21 3.55 3.69
N ARG A 57 14.33 4.24 4.43
CA ARG A 57 13.14 4.92 3.89
C ARG A 57 12.31 4.01 2.99
N ARG A 58 12.22 2.73 3.37
CA ARG A 58 11.46 1.71 2.64
C ARG A 58 10.46 1.08 3.60
N PRO A 59 9.21 0.88 3.16
CA PRO A 59 8.19 0.26 3.99
C PRO A 59 8.60 -1.16 4.39
N ILE A 60 8.18 -1.56 5.59
CA ILE A 60 8.30 -2.92 6.08
C ILE A 60 7.32 -3.81 5.28
N PRO A 61 7.66 -5.08 4.96
CA PRO A 61 6.76 -6.01 4.29
C PRO A 61 5.66 -6.53 5.25
N CYS A 62 4.85 -5.61 5.77
CA CYS A 62 3.64 -5.87 6.52
C CYS A 62 2.47 -5.15 5.85
N THR A 63 1.24 -5.56 6.13
CA THR A 63 0.06 -4.85 5.66
C THR A 63 0.09 -3.40 6.18
N PRO A 64 -0.18 -2.39 5.35
CA PRO A 64 -0.23 -1.01 5.79
C PRO A 64 -1.17 -0.82 6.98
N GLY A 65 -0.74 -0.01 7.96
CA GLY A 65 -1.51 0.24 9.19
C GLY A 65 -1.47 -0.89 10.23
N THR A 66 -0.71 -1.97 10.00
CA THR A 66 -0.54 -3.02 11.02
C THR A 66 0.19 -2.48 12.24
N ASP A 67 -0.44 -2.56 13.41
CA ASP A 67 0.23 -2.29 14.68
C ASP A 67 1.20 -3.44 15.02
N LEU A 68 2.50 -3.16 14.99
CA LEU A 68 3.52 -4.17 15.30
C LEU A 68 3.47 -4.63 16.77
N THR A 69 2.88 -3.85 17.67
CA THR A 69 2.83 -4.18 19.11
C THR A 69 1.84 -5.29 19.43
N VAL A 70 0.87 -5.55 18.55
CA VAL A 70 -0.12 -6.62 18.71
C VAL A 70 0.29 -7.92 18.00
N LEU A 71 1.37 -7.91 17.23
CA LEU A 71 1.82 -9.09 16.48
C LEU A 71 2.48 -10.12 17.41
N PRO A 72 2.20 -11.43 17.22
CA PRO A 72 2.93 -12.49 17.90
C PRO A 72 4.43 -12.43 17.60
N LEU A 73 5.25 -12.86 18.56
CA LEU A 73 6.72 -12.85 18.45
C LEU A 73 7.22 -13.58 17.18
N ASP A 74 6.66 -14.75 16.87
CA ASP A 74 7.04 -15.51 15.68
C ASP A 74 6.77 -14.72 14.40
N LYS A 75 5.64 -14.00 14.34
CA LYS A 75 5.29 -13.17 13.19
C LYS A 75 6.23 -11.96 13.05
N LEU A 76 6.59 -11.32 14.17
CA LEU A 76 7.57 -10.22 14.18
C LEU A 76 8.92 -10.68 13.65
N ARG A 77 9.39 -11.85 14.09
CA ARG A 77 10.63 -12.49 13.62
C ARG A 77 10.57 -12.76 12.12
N ASP A 78 9.47 -13.36 11.64
CA ASP A 78 9.28 -13.66 10.22
C ASP A 78 9.33 -12.40 9.36
N VAL A 79 8.62 -11.34 9.75
CA VAL A 79 8.61 -10.05 9.04
C VAL A 79 9.99 -9.43 9.02
N ALA A 80 10.73 -9.43 10.14
CA ALA A 80 12.07 -8.85 10.22
C ALA A 80 13.08 -9.61 9.33
N VAL A 81 13.09 -10.93 9.40
CA VAL A 81 13.97 -11.77 8.58
C VAL A 81 13.62 -11.62 7.09
N HIS A 82 12.33 -11.57 6.75
CA HIS A 82 11.88 -11.35 5.38
C HIS A 82 12.31 -9.98 4.85
N ALA A 83 12.11 -8.91 5.64
CA ALA A 83 12.54 -7.55 5.29
C ALA A 83 14.05 -7.47 5.04
N TYR A 84 14.85 -8.09 5.89
CA TYR A 84 16.30 -8.16 5.73
C TYR A 84 16.70 -8.91 4.45
N LYS A 85 16.10 -10.06 4.17
CA LYS A 85 16.36 -10.82 2.94
C LYS A 85 16.00 -10.02 1.69
N LEU A 86 14.84 -9.36 1.67
CA LEU A 86 14.43 -8.50 0.55
C LEU A 86 15.46 -7.40 0.29
N ARG A 87 15.95 -6.74 1.34
CA ARG A 87 16.97 -5.69 1.23
C ARG A 87 18.28 -6.22 0.69
N LYS A 88 18.75 -7.35 1.24
CA LYS A 88 19.96 -8.01 0.77
C LYS A 88 19.85 -8.38 -0.71
N ASN A 89 18.70 -8.88 -1.13
CA ASN A 89 18.44 -9.21 -2.53
C ASN A 89 18.43 -7.95 -3.40
N TRP A 90 17.74 -6.89 -2.99
CA TRP A 90 17.68 -5.62 -3.74
C TRP A 90 19.01 -4.86 -3.81
N ALA A 91 19.89 -5.05 -2.82
CA ALA A 91 21.23 -4.46 -2.81
C ALA A 91 22.25 -5.28 -3.63
N SER A 92 21.87 -6.48 -4.09
CA SER A 92 22.76 -7.38 -4.81
C SER A 92 22.68 -7.10 -6.31
N ASP A 93 23.84 -6.86 -6.94
CA ASP A 93 23.95 -6.78 -8.41
C ASP A 93 23.61 -8.11 -9.10
N SER A 94 23.62 -9.22 -8.36
CA SER A 94 23.21 -10.53 -8.82
C SER A 94 21.78 -10.89 -8.39
N ALA A 95 20.93 -9.89 -8.14
CA ALA A 95 19.50 -10.12 -8.01
C ALA A 95 19.00 -10.80 -9.29
N LEU A 96 18.87 -12.12 -9.24
CA LEU A 96 18.29 -12.87 -10.35
C LEU A 96 16.86 -12.37 -10.49
N PRO A 97 16.45 -11.91 -11.69
CA PRO A 97 15.03 -11.66 -11.92
C PRO A 97 14.31 -12.96 -11.60
N VAL A 98 13.41 -12.89 -10.61
CA VAL A 98 12.46 -13.96 -10.33
C VAL A 98 11.73 -14.25 -11.65
N THR A 99 11.32 -15.50 -11.85
CA THR A 99 10.51 -15.94 -12.98
C THR A 99 9.51 -14.85 -13.39
N ILE A 100 9.71 -14.27 -14.58
CA ILE A 100 8.80 -13.28 -15.12
C ILE A 100 7.54 -14.03 -15.52
N HIS A 101 6.46 -13.80 -14.78
CA HIS A 101 5.15 -14.33 -15.14
C HIS A 101 4.48 -13.29 -16.04
N SER A 102 4.25 -13.66 -17.29
CA SER A 102 3.46 -12.85 -18.22
C SER A 102 2.02 -13.36 -18.22
N TYR A 103 1.08 -12.51 -17.83
CA TYR A 103 -0.33 -12.85 -17.86
C TYR A 103 -0.99 -12.12 -19.03
N TYR A 104 -1.77 -12.86 -19.83
CA TYR A 104 -2.57 -12.27 -20.90
C TYR A 104 -3.92 -11.87 -20.32
N ILE A 105 -4.22 -10.58 -20.43
CA ILE A 105 -5.51 -10.01 -20.03
C ILE A 105 -6.37 -9.95 -21.29
N ALA A 106 -7.31 -10.89 -21.42
CA ALA A 106 -8.12 -11.04 -22.61
C ALA A 106 -9.24 -10.00 -22.67
N GLY A 107 -9.40 -9.35 -23.82
CA GLY A 107 -10.61 -8.58 -24.15
C GLY A 107 -10.65 -7.12 -23.67
N GLU A 108 -9.58 -6.63 -23.07
CA GLU A 108 -9.52 -5.25 -22.56
C GLU A 108 -8.54 -4.39 -23.35
N SER A 109 -8.79 -3.08 -23.38
CA SER A 109 -7.85 -2.08 -23.90
C SER A 109 -6.53 -2.11 -23.11
N ASP A 110 -5.49 -1.43 -23.60
CA ASP A 110 -4.28 -1.25 -22.80
C ASP A 110 -4.63 -0.65 -21.42
N PRO A 111 -4.02 -1.16 -20.33
CA PRO A 111 -4.31 -0.66 -18.98
C PRO A 111 -3.83 0.80 -18.87
N SER A 112 -4.71 1.67 -18.37
CA SER A 112 -4.37 3.08 -18.12
C SER A 112 -3.49 3.21 -16.88
N HIS A 113 -3.76 2.42 -15.85
CA HIS A 113 -3.03 2.43 -14.59
C HIS A 113 -2.85 1.02 -14.01
N ILE A 114 -1.73 0.83 -13.31
CA ILE A 114 -1.47 -0.36 -12.49
C ILE A 114 -1.11 0.15 -11.09
N LEU A 115 -1.93 -0.21 -10.10
CA LEU A 115 -1.83 0.29 -8.73
C LEU A 115 -1.52 -0.89 -7.80
N PRO A 116 -0.27 -1.02 -7.29
CA PRO A 116 0.08 -2.11 -6.39
C PRO A 116 -0.56 -1.91 -5.01
N ILE A 117 -1.21 -2.95 -4.49
CA ILE A 117 -1.75 -2.95 -3.12
C ILE A 117 -0.60 -3.31 -2.17
N GLU A 118 -0.08 -2.31 -1.47
CA GLU A 118 1.07 -2.43 -0.60
C GLU A 118 0.89 -3.51 0.48
N GLY A 119 1.97 -4.24 0.77
CA GLY A 119 1.96 -5.33 1.75
C GLY A 119 1.21 -6.60 1.28
N THR A 120 0.79 -6.67 0.02
CA THR A 120 0.10 -7.83 -0.56
C THR A 120 0.74 -8.28 -1.88
N HIS A 121 0.27 -9.40 -2.42
CA HIS A 121 0.62 -9.85 -3.78
C HIS A 121 -0.38 -9.38 -4.83
N MET A 122 -1.21 -8.38 -4.53
CA MET A 122 -2.27 -7.95 -5.41
C MET A 122 -1.94 -6.63 -6.12
N ILE A 123 -2.48 -6.49 -7.32
CA ILE A 123 -2.47 -5.24 -8.08
C ILE A 123 -3.89 -4.93 -8.53
N LEU A 124 -4.22 -3.64 -8.58
CA LEU A 124 -5.38 -3.15 -9.31
C LEU A 124 -4.94 -2.73 -10.70
N ILE A 125 -5.66 -3.22 -11.70
CA ILE A 125 -5.44 -2.87 -13.10
C ILE A 125 -6.67 -2.09 -13.55
N VAL A 126 -6.42 -0.85 -13.97
CA VAL A 126 -7.45 0.07 -14.41
C VAL A 126 -7.44 0.05 -15.93
N PHE A 127 -8.59 -0.27 -16.51
CA PHE A 127 -8.82 -0.22 -17.94
C PHE A 127 -9.73 0.96 -18.26
N TYR A 128 -10.10 1.12 -19.53
CA TYR A 128 -10.93 2.24 -19.94
C TYR A 128 -12.31 2.25 -19.25
N ARG A 129 -12.90 1.07 -18.97
CA ARG A 129 -14.26 0.90 -18.42
C ARG A 129 -14.38 -0.18 -17.34
N SER A 130 -13.26 -0.67 -16.84
CA SER A 130 -13.22 -1.83 -15.97
C SER A 130 -12.07 -1.69 -14.99
N LEU A 131 -12.26 -2.26 -13.81
CA LEU A 131 -11.27 -2.31 -12.75
C LEU A 131 -11.12 -3.76 -12.33
N ALA A 132 -9.95 -4.34 -12.56
CA ALA A 132 -9.64 -5.70 -12.17
C ALA A 132 -8.68 -5.72 -10.97
N CYS A 133 -8.88 -6.66 -10.06
CA CYS A 133 -7.92 -7.01 -9.02
C CYS A 133 -7.29 -8.36 -9.37
N LEU A 134 -5.95 -8.40 -9.45
CA LEU A 134 -5.19 -9.57 -9.86
C LEU A 134 -4.17 -9.97 -8.80
N ASN A 135 -4.03 -11.28 -8.56
CA ASN A 135 -2.97 -11.85 -7.74
C ASN A 135 -1.71 -12.06 -8.60
N THR A 136 -0.63 -11.34 -8.31
CA THR A 136 0.63 -11.41 -9.04
C THR A 136 1.36 -12.74 -8.89
N THR A 137 1.07 -13.50 -7.83
CA THR A 137 1.70 -14.81 -7.59
C THR A 137 1.04 -15.91 -8.42
N THR A 138 -0.29 -15.92 -8.53
CA THR A 138 -1.04 -16.96 -9.25
C THR A 138 -1.44 -16.54 -10.67
N GLY A 139 -1.52 -15.24 -10.94
CA GLY A 139 -2.08 -14.68 -12.16
C GLY A 139 -3.60 -14.63 -12.19
N GLU A 140 -4.26 -15.02 -11.11
CA GLU A 140 -5.71 -15.13 -11.07
C GLU A 140 -6.38 -13.76 -10.90
N TYR A 141 -7.50 -13.61 -11.59
CA TYR A 141 -8.44 -12.51 -11.35
C TYR A 141 -9.22 -12.80 -10.09
N LEU A 142 -9.03 -11.95 -9.09
CA LEU A 142 -9.72 -12.06 -7.82
C LEU A 142 -11.08 -11.36 -7.87
N ALA A 143 -11.15 -10.22 -8.56
CA ALA A 143 -12.36 -9.45 -8.73
C ALA A 143 -12.31 -8.59 -10.01
N ASN A 144 -13.47 -8.29 -10.57
CA ASN A 144 -13.64 -7.31 -11.64
C ASN A 144 -14.86 -6.43 -11.35
N CYS A 145 -14.78 -5.16 -11.72
CA CYS A 145 -15.88 -4.22 -11.67
C CYS A 145 -15.97 -3.44 -12.97
N ASP A 146 -17.02 -3.70 -13.75
CA ASP A 146 -17.32 -2.97 -14.98
C ASP A 146 -18.09 -1.67 -14.67
N ARG A 147 -17.81 -0.61 -15.43
CA ARG A 147 -18.41 0.72 -15.27
C ARG A 147 -18.70 1.35 -16.62
N ASP A 148 -19.88 1.96 -16.72
CA ASP A 148 -20.31 2.72 -17.90
C ASP A 148 -19.62 4.09 -18.08
N PRO A 149 -19.12 4.81 -17.06
CA PRO A 149 -18.25 5.96 -17.28
C PRO A 149 -16.77 5.56 -17.38
N THR A 150 -16.02 6.30 -18.20
CA THR A 150 -14.63 6.00 -18.55
C THR A 150 -13.68 6.52 -17.49
N PHE A 151 -12.68 5.73 -17.09
CA PHE A 151 -11.70 6.16 -16.10
C PHE A 151 -10.71 7.17 -16.72
N GLU A 152 -10.64 8.38 -16.15
CA GLU A 152 -9.78 9.47 -16.66
C GLU A 152 -8.62 9.80 -15.70
N GLY A 153 -8.74 9.44 -14.42
CA GLY A 153 -7.66 9.59 -13.44
C GLY A 153 -7.98 8.90 -12.12
N CYS A 154 -6.95 8.65 -11.31
CA CYS A 154 -7.08 7.99 -10.02
C CYS A 154 -6.30 8.70 -8.91
N SER A 155 -6.76 8.57 -7.68
CA SER A 155 -6.02 8.99 -6.49
C SER A 155 -4.91 7.98 -6.17
N PRO A 156 -3.95 8.34 -5.31
CA PRO A 156 -3.16 7.35 -4.58
C PRO A 156 -4.08 6.38 -3.82
N LEU A 157 -3.57 5.16 -3.57
CA LEU A 157 -4.25 4.19 -2.71
C LEU A 157 -4.24 4.68 -1.26
N PHE A 158 -5.40 4.62 -0.63
CA PHE A 158 -5.57 4.85 0.80
C PHE A 158 -5.78 3.49 1.48
N TYR A 159 -5.19 3.27 2.65
CA TYR A 159 -5.20 1.98 3.32
C TYR A 159 -5.85 2.04 4.70
N SER A 160 -6.53 0.96 5.04
CA SER A 160 -7.02 0.62 6.36
C SER A 160 -6.78 -0.88 6.61
N ALA A 161 -6.95 -1.35 7.84
CA ALA A 161 -6.67 -2.75 8.17
C ALA A 161 -7.54 -3.71 7.32
N GLY A 162 -6.90 -4.44 6.40
CA GLY A 162 -7.56 -5.40 5.51
C GLY A 162 -8.30 -4.78 4.32
N MET A 163 -8.21 -3.47 4.09
CA MET A 163 -8.93 -2.82 2.99
C MET A 163 -8.12 -1.67 2.41
N CYS A 164 -8.13 -1.52 1.09
CA CYS A 164 -7.65 -0.31 0.44
C CYS A 164 -8.77 0.38 -0.36
N CYS A 165 -8.61 1.68 -0.54
CA CYS A 165 -9.54 2.53 -1.25
C CYS A 165 -8.81 3.29 -2.34
N VAL A 166 -9.44 3.44 -3.50
CA VAL A 166 -8.98 4.33 -4.57
C VAL A 166 -10.17 5.12 -5.09
N ALA A 167 -9.98 6.44 -5.23
CA ALA A 167 -10.93 7.28 -5.91
C ALA A 167 -10.55 7.38 -7.38
N PHE A 168 -11.56 7.35 -8.24
CA PHE A 168 -11.43 7.64 -9.64
C PHE A 168 -12.29 8.82 -10.01
N ALA A 169 -11.78 9.59 -10.95
CA ALA A 169 -12.60 10.47 -11.73
C ALA A 169 -12.95 9.76 -13.04
N CYS A 170 -14.24 9.73 -13.33
CA CYS A 170 -14.81 9.07 -14.48
C CYS A 170 -15.57 10.07 -15.33
N TYR A 171 -15.53 9.95 -16.66
CA TYR A 171 -16.32 10.80 -17.54
C TYR A 171 -17.39 9.99 -18.26
N ASN A 172 -18.61 10.51 -18.30
CA ASN A 172 -19.70 9.93 -19.08
C ASN A 172 -19.96 10.82 -20.29
N ASP A 173 -19.51 10.39 -21.48
CA ASP A 173 -19.70 11.13 -22.73
C ASP A 173 -21.18 11.35 -23.09
N VAL A 174 -22.06 10.38 -22.77
CA VAL A 174 -23.49 10.43 -23.13
C VAL A 174 -24.22 11.47 -22.30
N GLY A 175 -23.94 11.51 -21.00
CA GLY A 175 -24.51 12.49 -20.07
C GLY A 175 -23.77 13.82 -20.04
N LYS A 176 -22.55 13.86 -20.59
CA LYS A 176 -21.56 14.92 -20.34
C LYS A 176 -21.43 15.17 -18.84
N GLU A 177 -21.13 14.11 -18.10
CA GLU A 177 -21.03 14.17 -16.65
C GLU A 177 -19.62 13.78 -16.20
N LEU A 178 -19.03 14.59 -15.32
CA LEU A 178 -17.89 14.16 -14.52
C LEU A 178 -18.43 13.43 -13.30
N ALA A 179 -17.98 12.20 -13.08
CA ALA A 179 -18.27 11.43 -11.90
C ALA A 179 -17.03 11.20 -11.05
N LEU A 180 -17.19 11.17 -9.73
CA LEU A 180 -16.17 10.73 -8.79
C LEU A 180 -16.69 9.46 -8.12
N ALA A 181 -15.93 8.37 -8.27
CA ALA A 181 -16.28 7.08 -7.74
C ALA A 181 -15.17 6.57 -6.81
N VAL A 182 -15.54 6.06 -5.64
CA VAL A 182 -14.59 5.38 -4.73
C VAL A 182 -14.83 3.89 -4.82
N PHE A 183 -13.72 3.16 -4.95
CA PHE A 183 -13.70 1.72 -4.94
C PHE A 183 -12.93 1.26 -3.72
N ASN A 184 -13.54 0.33 -3.00
CA ASN A 184 -12.93 -0.37 -1.89
C ASN A 184 -12.55 -1.77 -2.36
N VAL A 185 -11.33 -2.16 -2.07
CA VAL A 185 -10.84 -3.52 -2.20
C VAL A 185 -10.73 -4.07 -0.79
N ASP A 186 -11.66 -4.94 -0.41
CA ASP A 186 -11.54 -5.70 0.84
C ASP A 186 -10.72 -6.95 0.56
N TYR A 187 -9.61 -7.06 1.29
CA TYR A 187 -8.67 -8.19 1.23
C TYR A 187 -8.36 -8.73 2.64
N GLY A 188 -9.21 -8.42 3.62
CA GLY A 188 -9.07 -8.96 4.98
C GLY A 188 -9.14 -10.48 4.99
N ASP A 189 -9.92 -11.05 4.07
CA ASP A 189 -9.88 -12.44 3.68
C ASP A 189 -9.25 -12.58 2.30
N LEU A 190 -8.01 -13.08 2.25
CA LEU A 190 -7.26 -13.27 0.99
C LEU A 190 -7.91 -14.30 0.06
N GLU A 191 -8.81 -15.14 0.56
CA GLU A 191 -9.57 -16.10 -0.26
C GLU A 191 -10.82 -15.48 -0.90
N ALA A 192 -11.30 -14.35 -0.38
CA ALA A 192 -12.56 -13.73 -0.77
C ALA A 192 -12.40 -12.22 -1.02
N VAL A 193 -11.44 -11.85 -1.87
CA VAL A 193 -11.20 -10.44 -2.21
C VAL A 193 -12.39 -9.87 -2.97
N THR A 194 -12.93 -8.75 -2.49
CA THR A 194 -14.06 -8.08 -3.13
C THR A 194 -13.69 -6.67 -3.55
N VAL A 195 -14.19 -6.26 -4.72
CA VAL A 195 -14.09 -4.88 -5.21
C VAL A 195 -15.51 -4.31 -5.26
N SER A 196 -15.76 -3.25 -4.49
CA SER A 196 -17.07 -2.63 -4.39
C SER A 196 -16.97 -1.11 -4.53
N SER A 197 -17.99 -0.49 -5.13
CA SER A 197 -18.07 0.95 -5.20
C SER A 197 -18.91 1.48 -4.04
N THR A 198 -18.33 2.34 -3.21
CA THR A 198 -18.96 2.85 -1.99
C THR A 198 -19.45 4.28 -2.11
N PHE A 199 -18.89 5.04 -3.05
CA PHE A 199 -19.33 6.39 -3.36
C PHE A 199 -19.36 6.55 -4.87
N SER A 200 -20.42 7.17 -5.38
CA SER A 200 -20.51 7.59 -6.77
C SER A 200 -21.30 8.88 -6.81
N ARG A 201 -20.71 9.93 -7.36
CA ARG A 201 -21.43 11.18 -7.59
C ARG A 201 -21.06 11.73 -8.93
N SER A 202 -22.06 12.16 -9.70
CA SER A 202 -21.86 12.81 -10.97
C SER A 202 -22.31 14.27 -10.93
N TRP A 203 -21.68 15.06 -11.78
CA TRP A 203 -22.02 16.46 -11.98
C TRP A 203 -22.10 16.74 -13.47
N PRO A 204 -23.13 17.48 -13.91
CA PRO A 204 -23.22 17.89 -15.29
C PRO A 204 -22.04 18.80 -15.61
N TYR A 205 -21.28 18.45 -16.64
CA TYR A 205 -20.14 19.21 -17.07
C TYR A 205 -20.09 19.26 -18.61
N PRO A 206 -20.45 20.41 -19.22
CA PRO A 206 -20.74 20.49 -20.66
C PRO A 206 -19.50 20.30 -21.54
N GLU A 207 -18.31 20.50 -20.97
CA GLU A 207 -17.00 20.40 -21.63
C GLU A 207 -16.13 19.35 -20.94
N ARG A 208 -15.16 18.79 -21.68
CA ARG A 208 -14.26 17.78 -21.12
C ARG A 208 -13.20 18.48 -20.27
N ILE A 209 -13.21 18.23 -18.96
CA ILE A 209 -12.17 18.73 -18.06
C ILE A 209 -10.92 17.85 -18.21
N ARG A 210 -9.75 18.47 -18.34
CA ARG A 210 -8.49 17.75 -18.19
C ARG A 210 -8.25 17.50 -16.71
N ILE A 211 -8.29 16.24 -16.31
CA ILE A 211 -8.04 15.85 -14.92
C ILE A 211 -6.55 15.92 -14.65
N GLU A 212 -6.16 16.77 -13.70
CA GLU A 212 -4.77 16.93 -13.29
C GLU A 212 -4.45 16.08 -12.06
N CYS A 213 -5.41 15.96 -11.13
CA CYS A 213 -5.23 15.19 -9.91
C CYS A 213 -6.58 14.73 -9.36
N VAL A 214 -6.61 13.53 -8.77
CA VAL A 214 -7.71 13.06 -7.94
C VAL A 214 -7.21 12.94 -6.51
N ILE A 215 -7.90 13.57 -5.58
CA ILE A 215 -7.56 13.63 -4.17
C ILE A 215 -8.55 12.75 -3.41
N ALA A 216 -8.03 11.82 -2.61
CA ALA A 216 -8.83 11.02 -1.70
C ALA A 216 -8.15 10.88 -0.35
N ASN A 217 -8.93 11.11 0.72
CA ASN A 217 -8.58 10.75 2.08
C ASN A 217 -9.87 10.38 2.84
N GLU A 218 -9.75 10.03 4.12
CA GLU A 218 -10.86 9.62 4.98
C GLU A 218 -12.06 10.59 4.96
N ASN A 219 -11.81 11.89 4.79
CA ASN A 219 -12.79 12.95 4.96
C ASN A 219 -13.16 13.69 3.67
N THR A 220 -12.33 13.57 2.63
CA THR A 220 -12.40 14.43 1.44
C THR A 220 -12.13 13.64 0.18
N LEU A 221 -12.98 13.86 -0.81
CA LEU A 221 -12.80 13.41 -2.18
C LEU A 221 -12.83 14.62 -3.09
N GLY A 222 -11.88 14.73 -4.01
CA GLY A 222 -11.85 15.83 -4.95
C GLY A 222 -11.12 15.52 -6.23
N VAL A 223 -11.32 16.40 -7.20
CA VAL A 223 -10.67 16.41 -8.50
C VAL A 223 -10.17 17.82 -8.73
N VAL A 224 -8.89 17.93 -9.05
CA VAL A 224 -8.31 19.14 -9.64
C VAL A 224 -8.27 18.92 -11.14
N GLY A 225 -8.85 19.84 -11.89
CA GLY A 225 -8.80 19.79 -13.34
C GLY A 225 -8.80 21.18 -13.93
N SER A 226 -8.30 21.30 -15.16
CA SER A 226 -8.29 22.53 -15.92
C SER A 226 -9.20 22.43 -17.14
N MET A 227 -9.79 23.56 -17.51
CA MET A 227 -10.50 23.74 -18.77
C MET A 227 -9.58 24.46 -19.75
N ASP A 228 -9.79 24.25 -21.06
CA ASP A 228 -8.97 24.89 -22.08
C ASP A 228 -9.07 26.42 -21.99
N GLY A 229 -7.97 27.05 -21.57
CA GLY A 229 -7.88 28.51 -21.42
C GLY A 229 -8.31 29.05 -20.04
N GLU A 230 -8.72 28.19 -19.11
CA GLU A 230 -9.01 28.58 -17.72
C GLU A 230 -7.95 28.01 -16.75
N GLY A 231 -7.88 28.62 -15.56
CA GLY A 231 -7.04 28.11 -14.48
C GLY A 231 -7.52 26.76 -13.93
N PRO A 232 -6.71 26.09 -13.10
CA PRO A 232 -7.13 24.87 -12.44
C PRO A 232 -8.29 25.16 -11.48
N ALA A 233 -9.35 24.34 -11.55
CA ALA A 233 -10.48 24.37 -10.64
C ALA A 233 -10.42 23.13 -9.73
N LEU A 234 -10.75 23.32 -8.45
CA LEU A 234 -10.87 22.24 -7.48
C LEU A 234 -12.36 21.94 -7.24
N PHE A 235 -12.75 20.73 -7.61
CA PHE A 235 -14.05 20.14 -7.28
C PHE A 235 -13.85 19.19 -6.11
N TYR A 236 -14.53 19.40 -4.99
CA TYR A 236 -14.43 18.45 -3.88
C TYR A 236 -15.75 18.29 -3.14
N CYS A 237 -15.86 17.16 -2.45
CA CYS A 237 -16.95 16.86 -1.53
C CYS A 237 -16.37 16.23 -0.27
N ARG A 238 -17.05 16.43 0.86
CA ARG A 238 -16.72 15.71 2.08
C ARG A 238 -17.43 14.37 2.05
N THR A 239 -16.77 13.33 2.54
CA THR A 239 -17.38 12.00 2.66
C THR A 239 -18.59 12.01 3.59
N SER A 240 -18.56 12.87 4.63
CA SER A 240 -19.64 13.07 5.60
C SER A 240 -20.69 14.11 5.21
N ASP A 241 -20.37 15.01 4.27
CA ASP A 241 -21.28 16.03 3.76
C ASP A 241 -21.14 16.11 2.23
N PRO A 242 -22.04 15.43 1.49
CA PRO A 242 -21.98 15.39 0.04
C PRO A 242 -22.47 16.71 -0.57
N GLY A 243 -22.17 17.88 -0.01
CA GLY A 243 -22.15 19.13 -0.76
C GLY A 243 -21.04 19.08 -1.83
N LEU A 244 -21.29 19.60 -3.04
CA LEU A 244 -20.20 19.90 -3.96
C LEU A 244 -19.70 21.30 -3.63
N TYR A 245 -18.40 21.43 -3.40
CA TYR A 245 -17.74 22.70 -3.23
C TYR A 245 -16.80 22.88 -4.42
N MET A 246 -16.96 24.01 -5.12
CA MET A 246 -16.08 24.41 -6.21
C MET A 246 -15.27 25.61 -5.74
N HIS A 247 -13.95 25.46 -5.75
CA HIS A 247 -13.03 26.58 -5.60
C HIS A 247 -12.36 26.82 -6.95
N VAL A 248 -12.61 28.01 -7.50
CA VAL A 248 -11.96 28.55 -8.71
C VAL A 248 -10.83 29.47 -8.27
#